data_AF-A0A1Y5GZG7-F1
#
_entry.id   AF-A0A1Y5GZG7-F1
#
_cell.length_a   1.000
_cell.length_b   1.000
_cell.length_c   1.000
_cell.angle_alpha   90.00
_cell.angle_beta   90.00
_cell.angle_gamma   90.00
#
_symmetry.space_group_name_H-M   'P 1'
#
loop_
_entity.id
_entity.type
_entity.pdbx_description
1 polymer ?
#
loop_
_entity_poly.entity_id
_entity_poly.type
_entity_poly.pdbx_seq_one_letter_code
_entity_poly.pdbx_strand_id
1 'polypeptide(L)' 'MIMTRVCSWGILVVVLLSSTLTAGCTIKPWVKPYERTNLADPIMRFGRDPVAETYMHHVYQAREGAKGAEGGAGGGCGCN' A
#
# COMPACT_ATOMS: atom_id res chain seq x y z
N MET A 1 -28.91 -11.54 39.64
CA MET A 1 -28.69 -10.12 39.29
C MET A 1 -27.23 -9.75 39.01
N ILE A 2 -26.23 -10.42 39.60
CA ILE A 2 -24.80 -10.16 39.31
C ILE A 2 -24.38 -10.63 37.90
N MET A 3 -24.85 -11.81 37.47
CA MET A 3 -24.53 -12.39 36.15
C MET A 3 -25.03 -11.54 34.96
N THR A 4 -26.19 -10.89 35.08
CA THR A 4 -26.77 -10.05 34.02
C THR A 4 -26.04 -8.71 33.87
N ARG A 5 -25.43 -8.18 34.95
CA ARG A 5 -24.61 -6.96 34.91
C ARG A 5 -23.22 -7.19 34.31
N VAL A 6 -22.60 -8.35 34.56
CA VAL A 6 -21.31 -8.74 33.95
C VAL A 6 -21.43 -8.94 32.44
N CYS A 7 -22.51 -9.60 32.00
CA CYS A 7 -22.78 -9.80 30.57
C CYS A 7 -23.08 -8.47 29.85
N SER A 8 -23.82 -7.56 30.50
CA SER A 8 -24.12 -6.23 29.96
C SER A 8 -22.87 -5.33 29.84
N TRP A 9 -21.93 -5.40 30.79
CA TRP A 9 -20.64 -4.71 30.69
C TRP A 9 -19.74 -5.30 29.60
N GLY A 10 -19.72 -6.63 29.45
CA GLY A 10 -18.99 -7.27 28.35
C GLY A 10 -19.47 -6.82 26.97
N ILE A 11 -20.79 -6.72 26.78
CA ILE A 11 -21.38 -6.23 25.52
C ILE A 11 -21.02 -4.76 25.26
N LEU A 12 -21.05 -3.90 26.28
CA LEU A 12 -20.67 -2.49 26.15
C LEU A 12 -19.20 -2.30 25.76
N VAL A 13 -18.29 -3.11 26.32
CA VAL A 13 -16.86 -3.07 25.96
C VAL A 13 -16.66 -3.48 24.51
N VAL A 14 -17.35 -4.53 24.04
CA VAL A 14 -17.24 -5.01 22.65
C VAL A 14 -17.77 -3.96 21.65
N VAL A 15 -18.87 -3.27 21.98
CA VAL A 15 -19.43 -2.20 21.14
C VAL A 15 -18.52 -0.97 21.10
N LEU A 16 -17.90 -0.61 22.22
CA LEU A 16 -16.91 0.47 22.26
C LEU A 16 -15.68 0.12 21.42
N LEU A 17 -15.17 -1.11 21.53
CA LEU A 17 -14.00 -1.56 20.77
C LEU A 17 -14.27 -1.56 19.26
N SER A 18 -15.45 -2.03 18.82
CA SER A 18 -15.80 -2.07 17.40
C SER A 18 -15.95 -0.68 16.77
N SER A 19 -16.40 0.32 17.52
CA SER A 19 -16.50 1.71 17.04
C SER A 19 -15.14 2.36 16.72
N THR A 20 -14.07 1.97 17.42
CA THR A 20 -12.72 2.50 17.16
C THR A 20 -12.08 1.90 15.91
N LEU A 21 -12.43 0.66 15.55
CA LEU A 21 -11.90 -0.03 14.37
C LEU A 21 -12.42 0.57 13.06
N THR A 22 -13.60 1.16 13.05
CA THR A 22 -14.21 1.76 11.85
C THR A 22 -13.94 3.25 11.69
N ALA A 23 -13.32 3.90 12.68
CA ALA A 23 -13.01 5.33 12.66
C ALA A 23 -11.88 5.72 11.67
N GLY A 24 -11.19 4.74 11.09
CA GLY A 24 -10.05 4.99 10.18
C GLY A 24 -10.41 5.46 8.77
N CYS A 25 -11.64 5.23 8.29
CA CYS A 25 -11.97 5.43 6.87
C CYS A 25 -12.29 6.88 6.47
N THR A 26 -12.40 7.81 7.43
CA THR A 26 -12.84 9.19 7.15
C THR A 26 -11.93 10.27 7.76
N ILE A 27 -10.76 9.89 8.28
CA ILE A 27 -9.80 10.83 8.85
C ILE A 27 -9.25 11.72 7.72
N LYS A 28 -9.78 12.95 7.67
CA LYS A 28 -9.10 14.07 7.02
C LYS A 28 -7.77 14.24 7.78
N PRO A 29 -6.65 14.11 7.06
CA PRO A 29 -6.34 15.08 6.05
C PRO A 29 -6.06 14.40 4.72
N TRP A 30 -6.89 14.67 3.70
CA TRP A 30 -6.40 14.46 2.35
C TRP A 30 -5.24 15.42 2.13
N VAL A 31 -4.08 14.90 1.72
CA VAL A 31 -3.00 15.74 1.20
C VAL A 31 -3.56 16.41 -0.05
N LYS A 32 -3.59 17.75 -0.06
CA LYS A 32 -4.14 18.49 -1.19
C LYS A 32 -3.30 18.18 -2.44
N PRO A 33 -3.89 18.14 -3.65
CA PRO A 33 -3.16 17.70 -4.85
C PRO A 33 -1.81 18.40 -5.07
N TYR A 34 -1.72 19.68 -4.71
CA TYR A 34 -0.50 20.50 -4.82
C TYR A 34 0.53 20.28 -3.69
N GLU A 35 0.13 19.72 -2.55
CA GLU A 35 1.07 19.36 -1.46
C GLU A 35 1.79 18.04 -1.76
N ARG A 36 1.26 17.22 -2.67
CA ARG A 36 1.85 15.92 -3.07
C ARG A 36 3.21 16.07 -3.73
N THR A 37 3.50 17.20 -4.37
CA THR A 37 4.83 17.46 -4.97
C THR A 37 5.94 17.47 -3.91
N ASN A 38 5.63 17.87 -2.67
CA ASN A 38 6.62 17.88 -1.58
C ASN A 38 6.91 16.48 -1.00
N LEU A 39 6.07 15.48 -1.32
CA LEU A 39 6.28 14.11 -0.84
C LEU A 39 7.33 13.36 -1.67
N ALA A 40 7.55 13.77 -2.92
CA ALA A 40 8.50 13.15 -3.83
C ALA A 40 9.78 14.00 -3.95
N ASP A 41 10.56 14.06 -2.86
CA ASP A 41 11.87 14.71 -2.88
C ASP A 41 12.79 13.98 -3.89
N PRO A 42 13.49 14.70 -4.78
CA PRO A 42 14.49 14.13 -5.69
C PRO A 42 15.53 13.22 -5.02
N ILE A 43 15.81 13.37 -3.73
CA ILE A 43 16.73 12.48 -2.98
C ILE A 43 16.17 11.07 -2.77
N MET A 44 14.84 10.89 -2.81
CA MET A 44 14.18 9.60 -2.65
C MET A 44 14.12 8.80 -3.97
N ARG A 45 14.72 9.30 -5.05
CA ARG A 45 14.81 8.58 -6.32
C ARG A 45 15.74 7.38 -6.17
N PHE A 46 15.26 6.19 -6.53
CA PHE A 46 16.04 4.95 -6.50
C PHE A 46 17.27 4.99 -7.42
N GLY A 47 17.16 5.68 -8.55
CA GLY A 47 18.23 5.92 -9.52
C GLY A 47 18.69 7.38 -9.53
N ARG A 48 20.01 7.58 -9.60
CA ARG A 48 20.62 8.92 -9.79
C ARG A 48 20.60 9.37 -11.25
N ASP A 49 20.70 8.43 -12.18
CA ASP A 49 20.71 8.69 -13.63
C ASP A 49 19.55 7.93 -14.30
N PRO A 50 18.55 8.66 -14.85
CA PRO A 50 17.39 8.02 -15.48
C PRO A 50 17.71 7.30 -16.79
N VAL A 51 18.76 7.72 -17.51
CA VAL A 51 19.18 7.08 -18.77
C VAL A 51 19.85 5.74 -18.49
N ALA A 52 20.71 5.69 -17.48
CA ALA A 52 21.33 4.44 -17.04
C ALA A 52 20.29 3.47 -16.45
N GLU A 53 19.35 3.98 -15.66
CA GLU A 53 18.27 3.19 -15.04
C GLU A 53 17.37 2.54 -16.09
N THR A 54 16.94 3.31 -17.10
CA THR A 54 16.12 2.78 -18.21
C THR A 54 16.87 1.75 -19.04
N TYR A 55 18.16 1.96 -19.34
CA TYR A 55 18.99 0.98 -20.03
C TYR A 55 19.08 -0.34 -19.25
N MET A 56 19.38 -0.28 -17.94
CA MET A 56 19.47 -1.46 -17.11
C MET A 56 18.13 -2.17 -16.95
N HIS A 57 17.03 -1.41 -16.83
CA HIS A 57 15.67 -1.96 -16.81
C HIS A 57 15.36 -2.77 -18.08
N HIS A 58 15.74 -2.27 -19.27
CA HIS A 58 15.60 -3.05 -20.51
C HIS A 58 16.41 -4.35 -20.51
N VAL A 59 17.61 -4.34 -19.95
CA VAL A 59 18.44 -5.55 -19.83
C VAL A 59 17.79 -6.57 -18.89
N TYR A 60 17.24 -6.13 -17.75
CA TYR A 60 16.52 -7.01 -16.82
C TYR A 60 15.25 -7.56 -17.45
N GLN A 61 14.47 -6.74 -18.16
CA GLN A 61 13.30 -7.17 -18.91
C GLN A 61 13.62 -8.30 -19.91
N ALA A 62 14.71 -8.14 -20.67
CA ALA A 62 15.14 -9.15 -21.64
C ALA A 62 15.62 -10.45 -20.97
N ARG A 63 16.29 -10.36 -19.83
CA ARG A 63 16.87 -11.52 -19.12
C ARG A 63 15.86 -12.26 -18.24
N GLU A 64 14.96 -11.52 -17.63
CA GLU A 64 14.01 -12.01 -16.63
C GLU A 64 12.60 -12.13 -17.18
N GLY A 65 12.40 -11.82 -18.47
CA GLY A 65 11.15 -12.04 -19.19
C GLY A 65 10.58 -13.42 -18.87
N ALA A 66 11.36 -14.49 -19.02
CA ALA A 66 10.90 -15.86 -18.73
C ALA A 66 10.33 -16.11 -17.32
N LYS A 67 10.67 -15.25 -16.34
CA LYS A 67 10.28 -15.35 -14.94
C LYS A 67 9.23 -14.31 -14.51
N GLY A 68 8.62 -13.60 -15.45
CA GLY A 68 7.75 -12.47 -15.10
C GLY A 68 8.59 -11.27 -14.70
N ALA A 69 9.37 -10.72 -15.64
CA ALA A 69 10.05 -9.42 -15.54
C ALA A 69 9.16 -8.32 -14.91
N GLU A 70 9.68 -7.12 -14.64
CA GLU A 70 8.90 -6.04 -13.99
C GLU A 70 7.56 -5.80 -14.74
N GLY A 71 6.46 -6.33 -14.19
CA GLY A 71 5.13 -6.38 -14.80
C GLY A 71 4.64 -7.78 -15.20
N GLY A 72 3.32 -8.01 -15.17
CA GLY A 72 2.69 -9.30 -15.51
C GLY A 72 2.85 -9.77 -16.97
N ALA A 73 3.67 -9.09 -17.76
CA ALA A 73 3.95 -9.39 -19.18
C ALA A 73 5.32 -10.04 -19.41
N GLY A 74 6.07 -10.40 -18.36
CA GLY A 74 7.29 -11.17 -18.53
C GLY A 74 6.99 -12.64 -18.86
N GLY A 75 7.36 -13.05 -20.10
CA GLY A 75 7.84 -14.35 -20.62
C GLY A 75 7.59 -15.71 -19.95
N GLY A 76 6.69 -15.86 -18.98
CA GLY A 76 6.06 -17.14 -18.67
C GLY A 76 5.07 -17.56 -19.77
N CYS A 77 4.22 -18.56 -19.52
CA CYS A 77 3.19 -19.02 -20.48
C CYS A 77 2.12 -17.96 -20.87
N GLY A 78 2.30 -16.69 -20.50
CA GLY A 78 1.51 -15.57 -21.01
C GLY A 78 0.06 -15.55 -20.54
N CYS A 79 -0.30 -16.31 -19.50
CA CYS A 79 -1.66 -16.30 -18.95
C CYS A 79 -1.87 -15.06 -18.07
N ASN A 80 -2.19 -13.92 -18.69
CA ASN A 80 -2.94 -12.83 -18.05
C ASN A 80 -4.37 -12.87 -18.59
#